data_AF-A0AA40EA98-F1
#
_entry.id   AF-A0AA40EA98-F1
#
_cell.length_a   1.000
_cell.length_b   1.000
_cell.length_c   1.000
_cell.angle_alpha   90.00
_cell.angle_beta   90.00
_cell.angle_gamma   90.00
#
_symmetry.space_group_name_H-M   'P 1'
#
loop_
_entity.id
_entity.type
_entity.pdbx_description
1 polymer ?
#
loop_
_entity_poly.entity_id
_entity_poly.type
_entity_poly.pdbx_seq_one_letter_code
_entity_poly.pdbx_strand_id
1 'polypeptide(L)' 'MCSYTQREYSCGHFRWMASKWCHEYTLTRNKRCQPDVTEFEYRVEELCGGCKPKTYPAWENLINRSNKKLFRF' A
#
# COMPACT_ATOMS: atom_id res chain seq x y z
N MET A 1 14.03 0.59 15.57
CA MET A 1 12.68 0.85 15.01
C MET A 1 12.75 0.68 13.49
N CYS A 2 11.62 0.47 12.81
CA CYS A 2 11.57 0.42 11.35
C CYS A 2 11.43 1.85 10.82
N SER A 3 12.21 2.20 9.79
CA SER A 3 12.15 3.50 9.14
C SER A 3 11.13 3.46 8.00
N TYR A 4 10.28 4.47 7.95
CA TYR A 4 9.24 4.64 6.95
C TYR A 4 9.42 5.94 6.19
N THR A 5 9.12 5.90 4.91
CA THR A 5 8.96 7.07 4.05
C THR A 5 7.47 7.30 3.84
N GLN A 6 7.00 8.53 4.08
CA GLN A 6 5.67 8.98 3.71
C GLN A 6 5.69 9.47 2.27
N ARG A 7 4.94 8.78 1.40
CA ARG A 7 4.73 9.23 0.03
C ARG A 7 3.35 9.84 -0.11
N GLU A 8 3.29 11.08 -0.53
CA GLU A 8 2.07 11.82 -0.86
C GLU A 8 1.87 11.89 -2.38
N TYR A 9 0.62 11.78 -2.80
CA TYR A 9 0.21 11.79 -4.20
C TYR A 9 -0.61 13.06 -4.51
N SER A 10 -0.72 13.45 -5.77
CA SER A 10 -1.53 14.62 -6.18
C SER A 10 -3.02 14.51 -5.86
N CYS A 11 -3.53 13.30 -5.70
CA CYS A 11 -4.90 13.08 -5.24
C CYS A 11 -5.10 13.35 -3.73
N GLY A 12 -4.09 13.87 -3.02
CA GLY A 12 -4.14 14.17 -1.58
C GLY A 12 -4.05 12.95 -0.66
N HIS A 13 -3.88 11.76 -1.23
CA HIS A 13 -3.66 10.53 -0.47
C HIS A 13 -2.18 10.37 -0.13
N PHE A 14 -1.89 9.80 1.03
CA PHE A 14 -0.53 9.42 1.42
C PHE A 14 -0.43 7.91 1.74
N ARG A 15 0.79 7.39 1.65
CA ARG A 15 1.11 6.01 2.03
C ARG A 15 2.46 5.96 2.72
N TRP A 16 2.53 5.24 3.84
CA TRP A 16 3.81 4.89 4.45
C TRP A 16 4.39 3.64 3.80
N MET A 17 5.64 3.74 3.38
CA MET A 17 6.42 2.64 2.83
C MET A 17 7.62 2.41 3.72
N ALA A 18 7.86 1.16 4.11
CA ALA A 18 9.05 0.84 4.90
C ALA A 18 10.30 1.02 4.03
N SER A 19 11.16 1.96 4.42
CA SER A 19 12.47 2.19 3.79
C SER A 19 13.50 1.23 4.39
N LYS A 20 13.47 1.05 5.72
CA LYS A 20 14.37 0.14 6.44
C LYS A 20 13.63 -0.69 7.47
N TRP A 21 13.83 -2.01 7.43
CA TRP A 21 13.31 -2.93 8.43
C TRP A 21 14.30 -3.07 9.59
N CYS A 22 13.78 -3.14 10.82
CA CYS A 22 14.61 -3.47 11.97
C CYS A 22 14.93 -4.98 12.01
N HIS A 23 15.96 -5.34 12.76
CA HIS A 23 16.38 -6.74 12.91
C HIS A 23 15.28 -7.64 13.48
N GLU A 24 14.49 -7.15 14.43
CA GLU A 24 13.39 -7.90 15.05
C GLU A 24 12.29 -8.25 14.05
N TYR A 25 11.97 -7.33 13.14
CA TYR A 25 11.01 -7.59 12.06
C TYR A 25 11.52 -8.68 11.12
N THR A 26 12.80 -8.67 10.78
CA THR A 26 13.44 -9.69 9.94
C THR A 26 13.37 -11.08 10.58
N LEU A 27 13.56 -11.17 11.89
CA LEU A 27 13.53 -12.42 12.64
C LEU A 27 12.12 -12.96 12.88
N THR A 28 11.18 -12.10 13.27
CA THR A 28 9.85 -12.53 13.72
C THR A 28 8.79 -12.48 12.63
N ARG A 29 9.05 -11.77 11.52
CA ARG A 29 8.19 -11.56 10.33
C ARG A 29 6.74 -11.10 10.56
N ASN A 30 6.27 -10.99 11.80
CA ASN A 30 4.86 -10.79 12.15
C ASN A 30 4.59 -9.55 13.00
N LYS A 31 5.57 -9.00 13.73
CA LYS A 31 5.35 -7.79 14.55
C LYS A 31 5.84 -6.55 13.81
N ARG A 32 4.90 -5.73 13.35
CA ARG A 32 5.20 -4.38 12.86
C ARG A 32 5.63 -3.52 14.04
N CYS A 33 6.84 -2.98 13.98
CA CYS A 33 7.29 -1.99 14.96
C CYS A 33 6.51 -0.68 14.81
N GLN A 34 6.55 0.14 15.84
CA GLN A 34 6.07 1.52 15.74
C GLN A 34 6.80 2.23 14.59
N PRO A 35 6.07 2.88 13.67
CA PRO A 35 6.67 3.50 12.51
C PRO A 35 7.45 4.75 12.92
N ASP A 36 8.68 4.84 12.45
CA ASP A 36 9.48 6.07 12.51
C ASP A 36 9.50 6.67 11.10
N VAL A 37 8.78 7.78 10.90
CA VAL A 37 8.69 8.43 9.58
C VAL A 37 9.87 9.36 9.41
N THR A 38 10.86 8.91 8.63
CA THR A 38 12.14 9.61 8.47
C THR A 38 12.17 10.52 7.24
N GLU A 39 11.27 10.31 6.29
CA GLU A 39 11.31 10.97 4.99
C GLU A 39 9.90 11.24 4.44
N PHE A 40 9.74 12.36 3.76
CA PHE A 40 8.50 12.77 3.09
C PHE A 40 8.77 13.02 1.61
N GLU A 41 8.07 12.29 0.75
CA GLU A 41 8.20 12.37 -0.71
C GLU A 41 6.86 12.80 -1.31
N TYR A 42 6.83 13.92 -2.01
CA TYR A 42 5.63 14.41 -2.71
C TYR A 42 5.72 14.08 -4.20
N ARG A 43 4.80 13.25 -4.72
CA ARG A 43 4.71 12.88 -6.13
C ARG A 43 3.49 13.54 -6.77
N VAL A 44 3.71 14.68 -7.41
CA VAL A 44 2.67 15.48 -8.08
C VAL A 44 2.09 14.77 -9.30
N GLU A 45 2.91 14.04 -10.06
CA GLU A 45 2.50 13.42 -11.33
C GLU A 45 1.83 12.06 -11.14
N GLU A 46 1.94 11.45 -9.95
CA GLU A 46 1.39 10.12 -9.68
C GLU A 46 0.07 10.17 -8.90
N LEU A 47 -0.90 9.40 -9.38
CA LEU A 47 -2.10 9.06 -8.62
C LEU A 47 -1.85 7.88 -7.68
N CYS A 48 -2.55 7.83 -6.54
CA CYS A 48 -2.49 6.67 -5.68
C CYS A 48 -3.14 5.44 -6.35
N GLY A 49 -2.78 4.22 -5.92
CA GLY A 49 -3.30 2.98 -6.53
C GLY A 49 -4.82 2.80 -6.45
N GLY A 50 -5.52 3.54 -5.57
CA GLY A 50 -6.99 3.56 -5.53
C GLY A 50 -7.62 4.51 -6.55
N CYS A 51 -6.91 5.60 -6.88
CA CYS A 51 -7.34 6.60 -7.87
C CYS A 51 -6.90 6.25 -9.29
N LYS A 52 -5.86 5.42 -9.45
CA LYS A 52 -5.44 4.94 -10.77
C LYS A 52 -6.58 4.14 -11.42
N PRO A 53 -6.95 4.44 -12.68
CA PRO A 53 -7.97 3.68 -13.38
C PRO A 53 -7.52 2.22 -13.47
N LYS A 54 -8.40 1.30 -13.06
CA LYS A 54 -8.10 -0.12 -13.11
C LYS A 54 -8.19 -0.58 -14.56
N THR A 55 -7.03 -0.66 -15.21
CA THR A 55 -6.90 -1.32 -16.51
C THR A 55 -6.89 -2.82 -16.26
N TYR A 56 -8.04 -3.46 -16.40
CA TYR A 56 -8.15 -4.89 -16.28
C TYR A 56 -7.66 -5.55 -17.58
N PRO A 57 -6.74 -6.53 -17.53
CA PRO A 57 -6.39 -7.29 -18.71
C PRO A 57 -7.60 -8.09 -19.20
N ALA A 58 -7.67 -8.37 -20.51
CA ALA A 58 -8.85 -8.98 -21.14
C ALA A 58 -9.28 -10.32 -20.50
N TRP A 59 -8.32 -11.09 -19.98
CA TRP A 59 -8.59 -12.36 -19.29
C TRP A 59 -9.26 -12.19 -17.91
N GLU A 60 -9.21 -11.01 -17.29
CA GLU A 60 -9.84 -10.80 -15.98
C GLU A 60 -11.37 -10.90 -16.05
N ASN A 61 -11.95 -10.55 -17.19
CA ASN A 61 -13.39 -10.74 -17.46
C ASN A 61 -13.79 -12.22 -17.58
N LEU A 62 -12.81 -13.13 -17.76
CA LEU A 62 -13.02 -14.57 -17.77
C LEU A 62 -13.02 -15.17 -16.35
N ILE A 63 -12.60 -14.40 -15.33
CA ILE A 63 -12.64 -14.86 -13.95
C ILE A 63 -14.06 -14.71 -13.40
N ASN A 64 -14.78 -15.82 -13.28
CA ASN A 64 -16.09 -15.83 -12.66
C ASN A 64 -15.96 -15.63 -11.13
N ARG A 65 -16.09 -14.38 -10.65
CA ARG A 65 -16.12 -14.03 -9.22
C ARG A 65 -17.51 -14.10 -8.58
N SER A 66 -18.42 -14.95 -9.09
CA SER A 66 -19.82 -15.09 -8.60
C SER A 66 -19.97 -15.51 -7.12
N ASN A 67 -18.88 -15.68 -6.38
CA ASN A 67 -18.91 -16.05 -4.96
C ASN A 67 -18.42 -14.93 -4.03
N LYS A 68 -18.84 -13.68 -4.27
CA LYS A 68 -18.78 -12.65 -3.22
C LYS A 68 -20.02 -12.77 -2.34
N LYS A 69 -20.03 -13.80 -1.49
CA LYS A 69 -20.90 -13.80 -0.32
C LYS A 69 -20.59 -12.54 0.50
N LEU A 70 -21.65 -11.74 0.65
CA LEU A 70 -21.86 -10.71 1.64
C LEU A 70 -21.10 -10.99 2.95
N PHE A 71 -20.01 -10.29 3.17
CA PHE A 71 -19.59 -9.92 4.52
C PHE A 71 -19.47 -8.39 4.51
N ARG A 72 -20.63 -7.75 4.66
CA ARG A 72 -20.72 -6.39 5.18
C ARG A 72 -20.75 -6.55 6.71
N PHE A 73 -19.74 -5.98 7.37
CA PHE A 73 -19.82 -5.67 8.80
C PHE A 73 -20.65 -4.39 8.98
#